data_AF-A0A8X6X5F5-F1
#
_entry.id   AF-A0A8X6X5F5-F1
#
_cell.length_a   1.000
_cell.length_b   1.000
_cell.length_c   1.000
_cell.angle_alpha   90.00
_cell.angle_beta   90.00
_cell.angle_gamma   90.00
#
_symmetry.space_group_name_H-M   'P 1'
#
loop_
_entity.id
_entity.type
_entity.pdbx_description
1 polymer ?
#
loop_
_entity_poly.entity_id
_entity_poly.type
_entity_poly.pdbx_seq_one_letter_code
_entity_poly.pdbx_strand_id
1 'polypeptide(L)'
;MRLIEDFNTVPSLSFLTKSWVVATVWNSSDITRTISRCLSNFDQDEVEIQWEEIKCQVAYIIENIEDISEDSVDEMQAMVAPIGKHILDMLTFIHFSPSFKNFGLRLPVKYWTSYGTVDTKRLEKLLVQDDEIDVAFRYNLACNDCFEKNLEELFPLLTHKQRNNFRCLGENRELLSYWTHRLLDNLPAFVSLTEQYNTYMNDHDYSAHQFAFLYTLLTGNKSGIEYFWNFLTRKEYELVVRNHISFVAVQYCEKAIHAYDLNPRPDTHYEDAMYFLMSKLDEDTRMQILRSDSFCLVAFFRRYPFLGVLSKYAGLLINDLEWNHISWLLFEIIRTEKYEMPSFDLDLFDDLWRACPQSVKADIKNNSLNRLQLMKKSTERGFYNKVNF
;
A
#
# COMPACT_ATOMS: atom_id res chain seq x y z
N MET A 1 25.05 -10.14 -15.64
CA MET A 1 24.35 -9.03 -14.95
C MET A 1 22.97 -8.86 -15.59
N ARG A 2 22.06 -9.81 -15.31
CA ARG A 2 20.65 -9.87 -15.77
C ARG A 2 19.82 -10.42 -14.59
N LEU A 3 19.59 -9.60 -13.58
CA LEU A 3 18.81 -9.99 -12.38
C LEU A 3 17.65 -9.03 -12.08
N ILE A 4 17.37 -8.09 -12.99
CA ILE A 4 16.27 -7.12 -12.87
C ILE A 4 15.09 -7.49 -13.78
N GLU A 5 15.27 -8.37 -14.77
CA GLU A 5 14.19 -8.74 -15.71
C GLU A 5 13.21 -9.79 -15.16
N ASP A 6 13.59 -10.59 -14.14
CA ASP A 6 12.78 -11.72 -13.66
C ASP A 6 11.70 -11.35 -12.61
N PHE A 7 11.59 -10.08 -12.19
CA PHE A 7 10.56 -9.64 -11.24
C PHE A 7 9.29 -9.10 -11.91
N ASN A 8 9.29 -8.97 -13.24
CA ASN A 8 8.10 -8.66 -14.02
C ASN A 8 7.55 -9.97 -14.61
N THR A 9 6.98 -10.85 -13.77
CA THR A 9 6.07 -11.84 -14.32
C THR A 9 4.86 -11.08 -14.83
N VAL A 10 4.91 -10.70 -16.11
CA VAL A 10 3.77 -10.17 -16.84
C VAL A 10 2.67 -11.23 -16.71
N PRO A 11 1.51 -10.91 -16.11
CA PRO A 11 0.47 -11.90 -15.93
C PRO A 11 0.07 -12.47 -17.28
N SER A 12 -0.42 -13.70 -17.26
CA SER A 12 -0.95 -14.29 -18.48
C SER A 12 -2.07 -13.41 -19.03
N LEU A 13 -2.19 -13.33 -20.35
CA LEU A 13 -3.28 -12.60 -21.01
C LEU A 13 -4.66 -13.06 -20.51
N SER A 14 -4.79 -14.34 -20.15
CA SER A 14 -6.00 -14.90 -19.56
C SER A 14 -6.32 -14.25 -18.20
N PHE A 15 -5.34 -14.16 -17.30
CA PHE A 15 -5.51 -13.49 -16.01
C PHE A 15 -5.90 -12.02 -16.20
N LEU A 16 -5.18 -11.29 -17.08
CA LEU A 16 -5.45 -9.89 -17.38
C LEU A 16 -6.89 -9.68 -17.87
N THR A 17 -7.37 -10.56 -18.74
CA THR A 17 -8.73 -10.50 -19.28
C THR A 17 -9.77 -10.73 -18.20
N LYS A 18 -9.58 -11.75 -17.35
CA LYS A 18 -10.48 -12.07 -16.23
C LYS A 18 -10.55 -10.93 -15.21
N SER A 19 -9.40 -10.39 -14.78
CA SER A 19 -9.34 -9.24 -13.87
C SER A 19 -10.05 -8.02 -14.44
N TRP A 20 -9.92 -7.77 -15.75
CA TRP A 20 -10.60 -6.66 -16.42
C TRP A 20 -12.13 -6.84 -16.46
N VAL A 21 -12.62 -8.07 -16.69
CA VAL A 21 -14.06 -8.38 -16.63
C VAL A 21 -14.61 -8.11 -15.23
N VAL A 22 -13.94 -8.62 -14.19
CA VAL A 22 -14.37 -8.42 -12.80
C VAL A 22 -14.38 -6.94 -12.44
N ALA A 23 -13.33 -6.19 -12.79
CA ALA A 23 -13.28 -4.74 -12.59
C ALA A 23 -14.40 -4.01 -13.37
N THR A 24 -14.76 -4.48 -14.56
CA THR A 24 -15.87 -3.91 -15.34
C THR A 24 -17.21 -4.11 -14.65
N VAL A 25 -17.47 -5.30 -14.07
CA VAL A 25 -18.69 -5.58 -13.30
C VAL A 25 -18.78 -4.66 -12.07
N TRP A 26 -17.68 -4.49 -11.33
CA TRP A 26 -17.59 -3.55 -10.20
C TRP A 26 -17.94 -2.10 -10.59
N ASN A 27 -17.62 -1.70 -11.82
CA ASN A 27 -17.91 -0.36 -12.34
C ASN A 27 -19.26 -0.25 -13.07
N SER A 28 -20.09 -1.29 -13.05
CA SER A 28 -21.43 -1.21 -13.62
C SER A 28 -22.28 -0.16 -12.90
N SER A 29 -23.24 0.46 -13.60
CA SER A 29 -24.07 1.53 -13.05
C SER A 29 -24.88 1.10 -11.82
N ASP A 30 -25.24 -0.18 -11.74
CA ASP A 30 -26.03 -0.72 -10.65
C ASP A 30 -25.17 -0.93 -9.40
N ILE A 31 -24.00 -1.55 -9.56
CA ILE A 31 -23.05 -1.75 -8.45
C ILE A 31 -22.55 -0.39 -7.92
N THR A 32 -22.15 0.52 -8.80
CA THR A 32 -21.68 1.87 -8.40
C THR A 32 -22.75 2.68 -7.68
N ARG A 33 -24.03 2.53 -8.06
CA ARG A 33 -25.17 3.14 -7.36
C ARG A 33 -25.37 2.53 -5.96
N THR A 34 -25.21 1.22 -5.81
CA THR A 34 -25.28 0.56 -4.50
C THR A 34 -24.11 0.99 -3.60
N ILE A 35 -22.89 1.03 -4.13
CA ILE A 35 -21.70 1.57 -3.45
C ILE A 35 -21.96 3.01 -3.00
N SER A 36 -22.53 3.84 -3.86
CA SER A 36 -22.83 5.23 -3.51
C SER A 36 -23.82 5.40 -2.38
N ARG A 37 -24.83 4.52 -2.30
CA ARG A 37 -25.75 4.49 -1.16
C ARG A 37 -25.03 4.05 0.11
N CYS A 38 -24.21 3.01 0.01
CA CYS A 38 -23.44 2.49 1.13
C CYS A 38 -22.56 3.58 1.76
N LEU A 39 -21.79 4.29 0.94
CA LEU A 39 -20.90 5.35 1.42
C LEU A 39 -21.61 6.64 1.87
N SER A 40 -22.88 6.85 1.50
CA SER A 40 -23.65 8.01 1.96
C SER A 40 -24.08 7.89 3.44
N ASN A 41 -24.17 6.66 3.96
CA ASN A 41 -24.53 6.34 5.33
C ASN A 41 -23.33 5.69 6.03
N PHE A 42 -22.20 6.40 6.09
CA PHE A 42 -20.93 5.85 6.55
C PHE A 42 -20.93 5.62 8.09
N ASP A 43 -21.57 4.54 8.51
CA ASP A 43 -21.34 3.85 9.79
C ASP A 43 -20.42 2.66 9.50
N GLN A 44 -19.28 2.56 10.17
CA GLN A 44 -18.23 1.60 9.82
C GLN A 44 -18.73 0.14 9.89
N ASP A 45 -19.51 -0.21 10.92
CA ASP A 45 -20.04 -1.56 11.08
C ASP A 45 -21.09 -1.87 9.98
N GLU A 46 -21.86 -0.86 9.58
CA GLU A 46 -22.86 -0.98 8.52
C GLU A 46 -22.22 -1.09 7.13
N VAL A 47 -21.11 -0.35 6.92
CA VAL A 47 -20.33 -0.39 5.67
C VAL A 47 -19.78 -1.78 5.42
N GLU A 48 -19.22 -2.46 6.43
CA GLU A 48 -18.71 -3.82 6.25
C GLU A 48 -19.82 -4.81 5.82
N ILE A 49 -20.98 -4.77 6.48
CA ILE A 49 -22.12 -5.65 6.17
C ILE A 49 -22.63 -5.38 4.75
N GLN A 50 -22.86 -4.11 4.41
CA GLN A 50 -23.33 -3.73 3.08
C GLN A 50 -22.28 -4.04 2.00
N TRP A 51 -20.99 -3.96 2.33
CA TRP A 51 -19.92 -4.31 1.41
C TRP A 51 -19.92 -5.80 1.06
N GLU A 52 -20.18 -6.69 2.03
CA GLU A 52 -20.38 -8.11 1.76
C GLU A 52 -21.56 -8.35 0.81
N GLU A 53 -22.68 -7.65 0.99
CA GLU A 53 -23.83 -7.74 0.08
C GLU A 53 -23.47 -7.30 -1.34
N ILE A 54 -22.70 -6.22 -1.49
CA ILE A 54 -22.22 -5.75 -2.80
C ILE A 54 -21.30 -6.79 -3.44
N LYS A 55 -20.39 -7.41 -2.68
CA LYS A 55 -19.55 -8.50 -3.20
C LYS A 55 -20.38 -9.68 -3.68
N CYS A 56 -21.43 -10.07 -2.95
CA CYS A 56 -22.35 -11.12 -3.40
C CYS A 56 -23.07 -10.74 -4.70
N GLN A 57 -23.48 -9.48 -4.87
CA GLN A 57 -24.08 -9.01 -6.13
C GLN A 57 -23.10 -9.12 -7.30
N VAL A 58 -21.84 -8.72 -7.10
CA VAL A 58 -20.78 -8.83 -8.13
C VAL A 58 -20.52 -10.30 -8.47
N ALA A 59 -20.38 -11.16 -7.46
CA ALA A 59 -20.18 -12.60 -7.66
C ALA A 59 -21.35 -13.25 -8.43
N TYR A 60 -22.58 -12.87 -8.11
CA TYR A 60 -23.77 -13.32 -8.83
C TYR A 60 -23.75 -12.88 -10.30
N ILE A 61 -23.38 -11.63 -10.59
CA ILE A 61 -23.26 -11.17 -11.99
C ILE A 61 -22.21 -11.99 -12.74
N ILE A 62 -21.06 -12.29 -12.11
CA ILE A 62 -19.98 -13.10 -12.71
C ILE A 62 -20.43 -14.53 -13.00
N GLU A 63 -21.16 -15.17 -12.08
CA GLU A 63 -21.69 -16.53 -12.24
C GLU A 63 -22.67 -16.64 -13.43
N ASN A 64 -23.36 -15.55 -13.75
CA ASN A 64 -24.38 -15.51 -14.80
C ASN A 64 -23.88 -14.90 -16.13
N ILE A 65 -22.56 -14.75 -16.33
CA ILE A 65 -22.03 -14.32 -17.63
C ILE A 65 -22.14 -15.48 -18.64
N GLU A 66 -22.86 -15.26 -19.73
CA GLU A 66 -23.01 -16.23 -20.83
C GLU A 66 -21.66 -16.49 -21.53
N ASP A 67 -21.49 -17.70 -22.07
CA ASP A 67 -20.33 -18.12 -22.88
C ASP A 67 -18.95 -18.11 -22.18
N ILE A 68 -18.92 -18.24 -20.85
CA ILE A 68 -17.68 -18.40 -20.06
C ILE A 68 -17.58 -19.82 -19.49
N SER A 69 -16.38 -20.40 -19.46
CA SER A 69 -16.13 -21.72 -18.86
C SER A 69 -16.27 -21.69 -17.34
N GLU A 70 -16.70 -22.80 -16.73
CA GLU A 70 -16.81 -22.95 -15.27
C GLU A 70 -15.50 -22.59 -14.55
N ASP A 71 -14.36 -23.13 -15.00
CA ASP A 71 -13.03 -22.78 -14.47
C ASP A 71 -12.74 -21.26 -14.50
N SER A 72 -13.21 -20.56 -15.53
CA SER A 72 -13.00 -19.11 -15.65
C SER A 72 -13.92 -18.34 -14.71
N VAL A 73 -15.14 -18.82 -14.47
CA VAL A 73 -16.06 -18.27 -13.47
C VAL A 73 -15.44 -18.40 -12.08
N ASP A 74 -14.93 -19.58 -11.72
CA ASP A 74 -14.28 -19.83 -10.43
C ASP A 74 -13.07 -18.91 -10.21
N GLU A 75 -12.20 -18.79 -11.22
CA GLU A 75 -11.06 -17.87 -11.17
C GLU A 75 -11.49 -16.40 -11.00
N MET A 76 -12.54 -15.96 -11.72
CA MET A 76 -13.05 -14.59 -11.59
C MET A 76 -13.74 -14.36 -10.23
N GLN A 77 -14.48 -15.33 -9.71
CA GLN A 77 -15.08 -15.26 -8.37
C GLN A 77 -14.01 -15.09 -7.30
N ALA A 78 -12.88 -15.79 -7.41
CA ALA A 78 -11.73 -15.62 -6.51
C ALA A 78 -11.13 -14.20 -6.54
N MET A 79 -11.32 -13.44 -7.63
CA MET A 79 -10.86 -12.04 -7.76
C MET A 79 -11.85 -11.01 -7.19
N VAL A 80 -13.12 -11.36 -6.97
CA VAL A 80 -14.15 -10.40 -6.53
C VAL A 80 -13.78 -9.73 -5.22
N ALA A 81 -13.39 -10.51 -4.23
CA ALA A 81 -13.05 -10.02 -2.90
C ALA A 81 -11.81 -9.09 -2.89
N PRO A 82 -10.64 -9.47 -3.45
CA PRO A 82 -9.47 -8.60 -3.43
C PRO A 82 -9.69 -7.31 -4.24
N ILE A 83 -10.32 -7.40 -5.41
CA ILE A 83 -10.67 -6.20 -6.21
C ILE A 83 -11.62 -5.30 -5.43
N GLY A 84 -12.68 -5.86 -4.85
CA GLY A 84 -13.63 -5.12 -4.03
C GLY A 84 -12.96 -4.43 -2.83
N LYS A 85 -12.09 -5.13 -2.11
CA LYS A 85 -11.33 -4.53 -1.00
C LYS A 85 -10.54 -3.30 -1.45
N HIS A 86 -9.82 -3.39 -2.57
CA HIS A 86 -9.10 -2.23 -3.12
C HIS A 86 -10.01 -1.06 -3.48
N ILE A 87 -11.23 -1.31 -3.99
CA ILE A 87 -12.23 -0.25 -4.23
C ILE A 87 -12.63 0.39 -2.90
N LEU A 88 -12.99 -0.42 -1.91
CA LEU A 88 -13.43 0.07 -0.62
C LEU A 88 -12.36 0.92 0.06
N ASP A 89 -11.11 0.44 0.09
CA ASP A 89 -9.98 1.15 0.70
C ASP A 89 -9.79 2.53 0.05
N MET A 90 -9.82 2.58 -1.29
CA MET A 90 -9.70 3.85 -2.01
C MET A 90 -10.92 4.76 -1.80
N LEU A 91 -12.13 4.22 -1.81
CA LEU A 91 -13.33 5.03 -1.59
C LEU A 91 -13.40 5.55 -0.16
N THR A 92 -12.90 4.78 0.79
CA THR A 92 -12.74 5.16 2.19
C THR A 92 -11.73 6.31 2.31
N PHE A 93 -10.59 6.23 1.62
CA PHE A 93 -9.64 7.34 1.52
C PHE A 93 -10.27 8.62 0.95
N ILE A 94 -10.98 8.49 -0.17
CA ILE A 94 -11.69 9.60 -0.82
C ILE A 94 -12.75 10.17 0.14
N HIS A 95 -13.53 9.32 0.82
CA HIS A 95 -14.60 9.77 1.72
C HIS A 95 -14.06 10.52 2.95
N PHE A 96 -13.01 9.99 3.59
CA PHE A 96 -12.44 10.57 4.81
C PHE A 96 -11.53 11.75 4.56
N SER A 97 -11.05 11.94 3.33
CA SER A 97 -10.34 13.14 2.95
C SER A 97 -11.33 14.29 2.77
N PRO A 98 -11.26 15.35 3.61
CA PRO A 98 -12.18 16.49 3.52
C PRO A 98 -12.25 17.13 2.14
N SER A 99 -11.16 17.00 1.38
CA SER A 99 -10.98 17.58 0.07
C SER A 99 -11.71 16.83 -1.06
N PHE A 100 -12.09 15.58 -0.81
CA PHE A 100 -12.73 14.70 -1.80
C PHE A 100 -14.24 14.54 -1.58
N LYS A 101 -14.82 15.19 -0.55
CA LYS A 101 -16.25 15.08 -0.21
C LYS A 101 -17.22 15.43 -1.36
N ASN A 102 -16.78 16.23 -2.33
CA ASN A 102 -17.59 16.60 -3.51
C ASN A 102 -17.26 15.78 -4.75
N PHE A 103 -16.24 14.91 -4.70
CA PHE A 103 -15.89 14.07 -5.84
C PHE A 103 -16.94 12.96 -5.94
N GLY A 104 -17.72 12.98 -7.02
CA GLY A 104 -18.70 11.93 -7.27
C GLY A 104 -18.00 10.56 -7.36
N LEU A 105 -18.65 9.50 -6.86
CA LEU A 105 -18.12 8.13 -6.76
C LEU A 105 -17.90 7.41 -8.10
N ARG A 106 -17.75 8.15 -9.20
CA ARG A 106 -17.48 7.55 -10.51
C ARG A 106 -15.98 7.35 -10.63
N LEU A 107 -15.55 6.11 -10.43
CA LEU A 107 -14.24 5.62 -10.82
C LEU A 107 -14.33 4.99 -12.20
N PRO A 108 -14.11 5.73 -13.30
CA PRO A 108 -13.98 5.12 -14.61
C PRO A 108 -13.13 3.84 -14.62
N VAL A 109 -13.58 2.83 -15.38
CA VAL A 109 -12.86 1.57 -15.67
C VAL A 109 -11.42 1.82 -16.16
N LYS A 110 -11.14 3.01 -16.71
CA LYS A 110 -9.79 3.44 -17.14
C LYS A 110 -8.77 3.59 -16.00
N TYR A 111 -9.18 3.46 -14.73
CA TYR A 111 -8.31 3.56 -13.55
C TYR A 111 -7.78 2.23 -13.06
N TRP A 112 -8.07 1.14 -13.76
CA TRP A 112 -7.63 -0.18 -13.34
C TRP A 112 -6.32 -0.54 -14.04
N THR A 113 -5.38 -1.06 -13.26
CA THR A 113 -4.21 -1.75 -13.78
C THR A 113 -4.65 -3.07 -14.41
N SER A 114 -3.76 -3.65 -15.20
CA SER A 114 -3.94 -4.97 -15.77
C SER A 114 -4.06 -6.06 -14.68
N TYR A 115 -3.62 -5.78 -13.45
CA TYR A 115 -3.67 -6.69 -12.31
C TYR A 115 -5.00 -6.62 -11.53
N GLY A 116 -5.97 -5.82 -11.97
CA GLY A 116 -7.22 -5.63 -11.22
C GLY A 116 -7.02 -4.79 -9.96
N THR A 117 -5.99 -3.96 -9.89
CA THR A 117 -5.82 -2.94 -8.85
C THR A 117 -6.07 -1.56 -9.43
N VAL A 118 -6.27 -0.54 -8.61
CA VAL A 118 -6.36 0.84 -9.12
C VAL A 118 -4.96 1.36 -9.45
N ASP A 119 -4.80 1.96 -10.62
CA ASP A 119 -3.63 2.75 -11.00
C ASP A 119 -3.71 4.11 -10.28
N THR A 120 -3.33 4.11 -9.00
CA THR A 120 -3.40 5.28 -8.11
C THR A 120 -2.68 6.48 -8.71
N LYS A 121 -1.47 6.27 -9.27
CA LYS A 121 -0.67 7.33 -9.90
C LYS A 121 -1.38 7.98 -11.09
N ARG A 122 -2.03 7.18 -11.93
CA ARG A 122 -2.82 7.70 -13.06
C ARG A 122 -4.07 8.43 -12.58
N LEU A 123 -4.74 7.91 -11.55
CA LEU A 123 -5.90 8.56 -10.94
C LEU A 123 -5.52 9.92 -10.35
N GLU A 124 -4.49 9.98 -9.50
CA GLU A 124 -3.95 11.21 -8.90
C GLU A 124 -3.58 12.24 -9.96
N LYS A 125 -2.90 11.82 -11.02
CA LYS A 125 -2.56 12.71 -12.14
C LYS A 125 -3.80 13.32 -12.79
N LEU A 126 -4.87 12.54 -12.96
CA LEU A 126 -6.11 13.04 -13.54
C LEU A 126 -6.85 13.96 -12.56
N LEU A 127 -6.87 13.64 -11.28
CA LEU A 127 -7.43 14.49 -10.23
C LEU A 127 -6.72 15.85 -10.18
N VAL A 128 -5.40 15.86 -10.32
CA VAL A 128 -4.59 17.09 -10.39
C VAL A 128 -4.92 17.93 -11.64
N GLN A 129 -5.42 17.30 -12.70
CA GLN A 129 -5.80 17.96 -13.96
C GLN A 129 -7.28 18.38 -14.02
N ASP A 130 -8.09 17.98 -13.04
CA ASP A 130 -9.54 18.25 -13.04
C ASP A 130 -9.84 19.65 -12.51
N ASP A 131 -10.31 20.55 -13.38
CA ASP A 131 -10.61 21.94 -13.03
C ASP A 131 -11.88 22.10 -12.16
N GLU A 132 -12.68 21.05 -11.98
CA GLU A 132 -13.81 21.05 -11.03
C GLU A 132 -13.34 20.90 -9.57
N ILE A 133 -12.09 20.45 -9.36
CA ILE A 133 -11.49 20.25 -8.04
C ILE A 133 -10.81 21.53 -7.56
N ASP A 134 -10.93 21.83 -6.26
CA ASP A 134 -10.28 22.99 -5.63
C ASP A 134 -8.77 23.05 -5.91
N VAL A 135 -8.30 24.23 -6.32
CA VAL A 135 -6.91 24.46 -6.74
C VAL A 135 -5.91 24.15 -5.63
N ALA A 136 -6.24 24.45 -4.36
CA ALA A 136 -5.33 24.21 -3.25
C ALA A 136 -5.19 22.72 -2.98
N PHE A 137 -6.27 21.96 -3.20
CA PHE A 137 -6.23 20.52 -3.10
C PHE A 137 -5.46 19.86 -4.24
N ARG A 138 -5.71 20.27 -5.50
CA ARG A 138 -4.92 19.81 -6.66
C ARG A 138 -3.43 20.09 -6.46
N TYR A 139 -3.10 21.25 -5.93
CA TYR A 139 -1.72 21.60 -5.60
C TYR A 139 -1.14 20.68 -4.53
N ASN A 140 -1.90 20.36 -3.47
CA ASN A 140 -1.47 19.42 -2.43
C ASN A 140 -1.21 18.01 -2.98
N LEU A 141 -2.12 17.47 -3.80
CA LEU A 141 -1.92 16.20 -4.51
C LEU A 141 -0.65 16.24 -5.37
N ALA A 142 -0.50 17.28 -6.19
CA ALA A 142 0.67 17.45 -7.04
C ALA A 142 1.98 17.55 -6.23
N CYS A 143 1.95 18.12 -5.03
CA CYS A 143 3.10 18.17 -4.13
C CYS A 143 3.48 16.78 -3.62
N ASN A 144 2.49 15.99 -3.20
CA ASN A 144 2.72 14.64 -2.70
C ASN A 144 3.27 13.71 -3.80
N ASP A 145 2.70 13.77 -5.01
CA ASP A 145 3.15 12.93 -6.12
C ASP A 145 4.27 13.52 -6.97
N CYS A 146 4.78 14.68 -6.56
CA CYS A 146 5.87 15.38 -7.24
C CYS A 146 5.59 15.63 -8.73
N PHE A 147 4.36 16.01 -9.08
CA PHE A 147 3.98 16.39 -10.45
C PHE A 147 4.46 17.81 -10.79
N GLU A 148 5.77 17.97 -10.97
CA GLU A 148 6.45 19.27 -11.12
C GLU A 148 5.79 20.21 -12.14
N LYS A 149 5.43 19.71 -13.33
CA LYS A 149 4.74 20.53 -14.35
C LYS A 149 3.40 21.08 -13.86
N ASN A 150 2.60 20.24 -13.19
CA ASN A 150 1.33 20.66 -12.63
C ASN A 150 1.53 21.64 -11.47
N LEU A 151 2.60 21.48 -10.69
CA LEU A 151 2.93 22.42 -9.62
C LEU A 151 3.24 23.83 -10.16
N GLU A 152 4.02 23.93 -11.23
CA GLU A 152 4.32 25.20 -11.90
C GLU A 152 3.04 25.88 -12.45
N GLU A 153 2.09 25.09 -12.96
CA GLU A 153 0.81 25.58 -13.47
C GLU A 153 -0.17 25.99 -12.36
N LEU A 154 -0.25 25.22 -11.27
CA LEU A 154 -1.19 25.41 -10.17
C LEU A 154 -0.74 26.51 -9.21
N PHE A 155 0.56 26.66 -8.96
CA PHE A 155 1.07 27.59 -7.96
C PHE A 155 0.67 29.06 -8.20
N PRO A 156 0.70 29.59 -9.45
CA PRO A 156 0.21 30.94 -9.75
C PRO A 156 -1.28 31.15 -9.45
N LEU A 157 -2.09 30.08 -9.48
CA LEU A 157 -3.53 30.12 -9.22
C LEU A 157 -3.87 30.16 -7.72
N LEU A 158 -2.92 29.78 -6.85
CA LEU A 158 -3.12 29.86 -5.40
C LEU A 158 -3.17 31.31 -4.91
N THR A 159 -4.05 31.58 -3.96
CA THR A 159 -4.10 32.85 -3.22
C THR A 159 -2.86 33.02 -2.34
N HIS A 160 -2.51 34.27 -2.02
CA HIS A 160 -1.40 34.57 -1.09
C HIS A 160 -1.59 33.89 0.28
N LYS A 161 -2.83 33.81 0.78
CA LYS A 161 -3.15 33.12 2.04
C LYS A 161 -2.84 31.63 1.95
N GLN A 162 -3.25 30.96 0.86
CA GLN A 162 -2.94 29.54 0.66
C GLN A 162 -1.43 29.29 0.57
N ARG A 163 -0.70 30.08 -0.23
CA ARG A 163 0.76 29.95 -0.33
C ARG A 163 1.45 30.13 1.02
N ASN A 164 1.03 31.11 1.83
CA ASN A 164 1.59 31.30 3.16
C ASN A 164 1.28 30.14 4.11
N ASN A 165 0.04 29.62 4.08
CA ASN A 165 -0.33 28.46 4.88
C ASN A 165 0.49 27.21 4.51
N PHE A 166 0.86 27.07 3.24
CA PHE A 166 1.62 25.93 2.72
C PHE A 166 3.12 26.01 3.01
N ARG A 167 3.66 27.15 3.45
CA ARG A 167 5.07 27.27 3.88
C ARG A 167 5.32 26.59 5.22
N CYS A 168 4.33 26.53 6.11
CA CYS A 168 4.53 26.00 7.45
C CYS A 168 4.74 24.49 7.44
N LEU A 169 5.68 24.00 8.25
CA LEU A 169 5.77 22.58 8.58
C LEU A 169 4.58 22.20 9.47
N GLY A 170 4.15 20.95 9.33
CA GLY A 170 3.06 20.35 10.07
C GLY A 170 2.91 18.90 9.64
N GLU A 171 2.11 18.13 10.37
CA GLU A 171 1.92 16.71 10.08
C GLU A 171 1.50 16.49 8.63
N ASN A 172 2.33 15.78 7.86
CA ASN A 172 2.09 15.44 6.46
C ASN A 172 2.01 16.66 5.52
N ARG A 173 2.76 17.73 5.83
CA ARG A 173 2.85 18.95 5.01
C ARG A 173 4.26 19.27 4.54
N GLU A 174 5.19 18.34 4.70
CA GLU A 174 6.61 18.60 4.49
C GLU A 174 6.92 18.74 3.00
N LEU A 175 6.33 17.90 2.14
CA LEU A 175 6.42 18.06 0.69
C LEU A 175 5.71 19.32 0.20
N LEU A 176 4.57 19.64 0.79
CA LEU A 176 3.84 20.88 0.49
C LEU A 176 4.68 22.11 0.82
N SER A 177 5.37 22.11 1.96
CA SER A 177 6.31 23.15 2.37
C SER A 177 7.55 23.20 1.47
N TYR A 178 8.15 22.06 1.15
CA TYR A 178 9.29 21.96 0.24
C TYR A 178 8.98 22.59 -1.11
N TRP A 179 7.88 22.16 -1.75
CA TRP A 179 7.50 22.65 -3.08
C TRP A 179 7.14 24.12 -3.06
N THR A 180 6.43 24.58 -2.02
CA THR A 180 6.10 26.00 -1.86
C THR A 180 7.36 26.85 -1.74
N HIS A 181 8.36 26.42 -0.95
CA HIS A 181 9.64 27.13 -0.85
C HIS A 181 10.46 27.06 -2.13
N ARG A 182 10.46 25.92 -2.84
CA ARG A 182 11.13 25.76 -4.13
C ARG A 182 10.58 26.73 -5.17
N LEU A 183 9.26 26.81 -5.33
CA LEU A 183 8.59 27.68 -6.30
C LEU A 183 8.69 29.18 -5.95
N LEU A 184 9.09 29.49 -4.72
CA LEU A 184 9.40 30.84 -4.26
C LEU A 184 10.90 31.17 -4.32
N ASP A 185 11.73 30.23 -4.81
CA ASP A 185 13.19 30.33 -4.80
C ASP A 185 13.78 30.61 -3.40
N ASN A 186 13.23 29.93 -2.39
CA ASN A 186 13.59 30.12 -0.98
C ASN A 186 13.77 28.80 -0.22
N LEU A 187 14.46 27.84 -0.83
CA LEU A 187 14.83 26.57 -0.18
C LEU A 187 15.65 26.73 1.13
N PRO A 188 16.52 27.75 1.32
CA PRO A 188 17.21 27.93 2.59
C PRO A 188 16.25 28.10 3.78
N ALA A 189 15.11 28.78 3.60
CA ALA A 189 14.12 28.89 4.65
C ALA A 189 13.44 27.56 4.99
N PHE A 190 13.23 26.68 3.99
CA PHE A 190 12.75 25.32 4.24
C PHE A 190 13.74 24.52 5.10
N VAL A 191 15.04 24.59 4.77
CA VAL A 191 16.10 23.92 5.55
C VAL A 191 16.10 24.40 7.00
N SER A 192 16.13 25.72 7.24
CA SER A 192 16.12 26.27 8.60
C SER A 192 14.87 25.89 9.38
N LEU A 193 13.71 25.84 8.71
CA LEU A 193 12.48 25.33 9.32
C LEU A 193 12.64 23.86 9.71
N THR A 194 13.12 23.01 8.82
CA THR A 194 13.26 21.58 9.12
C THR A 194 14.23 21.30 10.27
N GLU A 195 15.38 21.97 10.32
CA GLU A 195 16.35 21.87 11.42
C GLU A 195 15.76 22.29 12.77
N GLN A 196 14.87 23.29 12.77
CA GLN A 196 14.21 23.74 13.99
C GLN A 196 13.26 22.68 14.57
N TYR A 197 12.59 21.92 13.72
CA TYR A 197 11.51 21.00 14.13
C TYR A 197 11.94 19.52 14.20
N ASN A 198 13.02 19.11 13.54
CA ASN A 198 13.48 17.72 13.51
C ASN A 198 14.75 17.49 14.31
N THR A 199 14.60 17.27 15.62
CA THR A 199 15.73 16.94 16.52
C THR A 199 16.52 15.71 16.07
N TYR A 200 15.86 14.75 15.41
CA TYR A 200 16.47 13.50 14.92
C TYR A 200 17.39 13.69 13.70
N MET A 201 17.30 14.83 13.00
CA MET A 201 18.08 15.08 11.78
C MET A 201 19.16 16.15 11.96
N ASN A 202 19.33 16.68 13.17
CA ASN A 202 20.21 17.83 13.45
C ASN A 202 21.71 17.51 13.48
N ASP A 203 22.09 16.23 13.37
CA ASP A 203 23.49 15.82 13.43
C ASP A 203 24.23 15.98 12.08
N HIS A 204 23.54 16.38 11.02
CA HIS A 204 24.09 16.44 9.66
C HIS A 204 23.60 17.68 8.89
N ASP A 205 24.49 18.29 8.11
CA ASP A 205 24.17 19.39 7.18
C ASP A 205 23.43 18.85 5.95
N TYR A 206 22.14 18.53 6.10
CA TYR A 206 21.30 18.05 5.01
C TYR A 206 20.87 19.18 4.06
N SER A 207 20.93 18.92 2.77
CA SER A 207 20.32 19.79 1.75
C SER A 207 18.80 19.70 1.79
N ALA A 208 18.12 20.70 1.21
CA ALA A 208 16.65 20.68 1.09
C ALA A 208 16.12 19.42 0.38
N HIS A 209 16.86 18.91 -0.62
CA HIS A 209 16.51 17.68 -1.32
C HIS A 209 16.67 16.44 -0.43
N GLN A 210 17.71 16.39 0.39
CA GLN A 210 17.89 15.29 1.35
C GLN A 210 16.79 15.29 2.41
N PHE A 211 16.41 16.45 2.92
CA PHE A 211 15.26 16.56 3.83
C PHE A 211 13.96 16.09 3.17
N ALA A 212 13.66 16.57 1.96
CA ALA A 212 12.47 16.13 1.22
C ALA A 212 12.48 14.62 0.98
N PHE A 213 13.62 14.05 0.57
CA PHE A 213 13.78 12.61 0.38
C PHE A 213 13.56 11.84 1.69
N LEU A 214 14.16 12.27 2.80
CA LEU A 214 13.95 11.65 4.12
C LEU A 214 12.47 11.67 4.53
N TYR A 215 11.76 12.77 4.31
CA TYR A 215 10.32 12.82 4.56
C TYR A 215 9.55 11.81 3.69
N THR A 216 9.91 11.67 2.41
CA THR A 216 9.27 10.67 1.53
C THR A 216 9.53 9.24 1.99
N LEU A 217 10.74 8.96 2.51
CA LEU A 217 11.06 7.67 3.11
C LEU A 217 10.19 7.39 4.34
N LEU A 218 10.11 8.33 5.28
CA LEU A 218 9.36 8.17 6.54
C LEU A 218 7.84 8.04 6.33
N THR A 219 7.32 8.66 5.28
CA THR A 219 5.91 8.62 4.89
C THR A 219 5.58 7.45 3.97
N GLY A 220 6.57 6.72 3.45
CA GLY A 220 6.32 5.63 2.49
C GLY A 220 5.85 6.13 1.12
N ASN A 221 6.11 7.39 0.79
CA ASN A 221 5.69 8.00 -0.45
C ASN A 221 6.61 7.57 -1.60
N LYS A 222 6.22 6.51 -2.32
CA LYS A 222 6.96 5.97 -3.47
C LYS A 222 7.22 7.02 -4.55
N SER A 223 6.20 7.79 -4.95
CA SER A 223 6.34 8.83 -5.98
C SER A 223 7.42 9.85 -5.61
N GLY A 224 7.42 10.29 -4.36
CA GLY A 224 8.42 11.21 -3.82
C GLY A 224 9.81 10.58 -3.74
N ILE A 225 9.93 9.33 -3.29
CA ILE A 225 11.20 8.59 -3.26
C ILE A 225 11.78 8.50 -4.68
N GLU A 226 10.99 8.05 -5.66
CA GLU A 226 11.41 7.95 -7.07
C GLU A 226 11.88 9.29 -7.63
N TYR A 227 11.15 10.36 -7.33
CA TYR A 227 11.46 11.71 -7.79
C TYR A 227 12.77 12.21 -7.18
N PHE A 228 12.87 12.25 -5.85
CA PHE A 228 14.01 12.81 -5.14
C PHE A 228 15.27 11.93 -5.24
N TRP A 229 15.12 10.64 -5.53
CA TRP A 229 16.26 9.74 -5.81
C TRP A 229 17.20 10.31 -6.86
N ASN A 230 16.66 10.96 -7.90
CA ASN A 230 17.46 11.50 -9.00
C ASN A 230 18.24 12.77 -8.63
N PHE A 231 17.96 13.37 -7.47
CA PHE A 231 18.64 14.57 -6.98
C PHE A 231 19.75 14.27 -5.98
N LEU A 232 19.86 13.02 -5.51
CA LEU A 232 20.90 12.64 -4.56
C LEU A 232 22.22 12.37 -5.29
N THR A 233 23.30 12.99 -4.81
CA THR A 233 24.65 12.55 -5.16
C THR A 233 24.95 11.18 -4.55
N ARG A 234 25.96 10.48 -5.07
CA ARG A 234 26.40 9.19 -4.52
C ARG A 234 26.70 9.25 -3.02
N LYS A 235 27.32 10.35 -2.56
CA LYS A 235 27.70 10.53 -1.15
C LYS A 235 26.48 10.78 -0.27
N GLU A 236 25.53 11.58 -0.74
CA GLU A 236 24.26 11.81 -0.04
C GLU A 236 23.42 10.54 0.02
N TYR A 237 23.41 9.75 -1.06
CA TYR A 237 22.79 8.43 -1.08
C TYR A 237 23.37 7.50 -0.01
N GLU A 238 24.70 7.36 0.04
CA GLU A 238 25.37 6.49 1.03
C GLU A 238 25.07 6.96 2.46
N LEU A 239 24.97 8.26 2.70
CA LEU A 239 24.63 8.82 4.00
C LEU A 239 23.16 8.58 4.37
N VAL A 240 22.23 8.93 3.46
CA VAL A 240 20.81 8.96 3.77
C VAL A 240 20.21 7.56 3.72
N VAL A 241 20.40 6.84 2.62
CA VAL A 241 19.74 5.54 2.42
C VAL A 241 20.29 4.49 3.39
N ARG A 242 21.62 4.38 3.51
CA ARG A 242 22.21 3.34 4.39
C ARG A 242 21.82 3.54 5.86
N ASN A 243 21.80 4.79 6.33
CA ASN A 243 21.54 5.07 7.75
C ASN A 243 20.05 5.03 8.09
N HIS A 244 19.16 5.31 7.12
CA HIS A 244 17.74 5.51 7.43
C HIS A 244 16.83 4.40 6.91
N ILE A 245 17.25 3.55 5.96
CA ILE A 245 16.36 2.51 5.44
C ILE A 245 15.97 1.47 6.49
N SER A 246 16.89 1.07 7.36
CA SER A 246 16.61 0.21 8.52
C SER A 246 15.63 0.87 9.47
N PHE A 247 15.86 2.15 9.80
CA PHE A 247 14.96 2.92 10.66
C PHE A 247 13.55 3.04 10.07
N VAL A 248 13.44 3.32 8.77
CA VAL A 248 12.17 3.37 8.03
C VAL A 248 11.49 2.00 8.05
N ALA A 249 12.26 0.92 7.89
CA ALA A 249 11.73 -0.43 7.95
C ALA A 249 11.13 -0.75 9.33
N VAL A 250 11.81 -0.37 10.41
CA VAL A 250 11.32 -0.52 11.79
C VAL A 250 10.08 0.33 12.03
N GLN A 251 10.12 1.62 11.70
CA GLN A 251 8.98 2.53 11.88
C GLN A 251 7.72 2.05 11.15
N TYR A 252 7.90 1.52 9.94
CA TYR A 252 6.81 0.89 9.24
C TYR A 252 6.30 -0.36 9.95
N CYS A 253 7.20 -1.24 10.39
CA CYS A 253 6.80 -2.47 11.05
C CYS A 253 5.98 -2.16 12.31
N GLU A 254 6.42 -1.19 13.10
CA GLU A 254 5.67 -0.68 14.25
C GLU A 254 4.30 -0.17 13.83
N LYS A 255 4.22 0.70 12.81
CA LYS A 255 2.93 1.18 12.27
C LYS A 255 2.06 0.03 11.78
N ALA A 256 2.59 -0.96 11.07
CA ALA A 256 1.85 -2.08 10.51
C ALA A 256 1.36 -3.06 11.59
N ILE A 257 2.12 -3.21 12.69
CA ILE A 257 1.73 -4.00 13.87
C ILE A 257 0.66 -3.27 14.66
N HIS A 258 0.75 -1.93 14.76
CA HIS A 258 -0.21 -1.10 15.51
C HIS A 258 -1.42 -0.68 14.68
N ALA A 259 -1.38 -0.76 13.35
CA ALA A 259 -2.48 -0.45 12.43
C ALA A 259 -3.67 -1.42 12.49
N TYR A 260 -3.78 -2.23 13.55
CA TYR A 260 -5.10 -2.67 14.01
C TYR A 260 -5.99 -1.47 14.42
N ASP A 261 -5.43 -0.26 14.57
CA ASP A 261 -6.16 1.00 14.54
C ASP A 261 -6.69 1.29 13.11
N LEU A 262 -7.90 0.79 12.85
CA LEU A 262 -9.03 1.20 11.99
C LEU A 262 -8.89 2.10 10.74
N ASN A 263 -7.72 2.61 10.34
CA ASN A 263 -7.56 3.39 9.11
C ASN A 263 -6.07 3.60 8.74
N PRO A 264 -5.33 2.56 8.31
CA PRO A 264 -4.08 2.80 7.61
C PRO A 264 -4.40 3.67 6.40
N ARG A 265 -3.71 4.81 6.33
CA ARG A 265 -3.84 5.75 5.23
C ARG A 265 -3.61 5.02 3.88
N PRO A 266 -4.61 4.93 2.99
CA PRO A 266 -4.49 4.12 1.76
C PRO A 266 -3.44 4.62 0.78
N ASP A 267 -2.93 5.85 0.96
CA ASP A 267 -1.84 6.47 0.21
C ASP A 267 -0.45 6.00 0.64
N THR A 268 -0.32 5.31 1.78
CA THR A 268 0.97 4.83 2.25
C THR A 268 1.32 3.47 1.65
N HIS A 269 1.77 3.49 0.40
CA HIS A 269 2.28 2.33 -0.34
C HIS A 269 3.70 1.97 0.11
N TYR A 270 3.89 1.76 1.41
CA TYR A 270 5.19 1.51 2.04
C TYR A 270 5.91 0.29 1.45
N GLU A 271 5.18 -0.77 1.10
CA GLU A 271 5.74 -1.97 0.47
C GLU A 271 6.32 -1.65 -0.91
N ASP A 272 5.63 -0.80 -1.63
CA ASP A 272 5.94 -0.35 -2.97
C ASP A 272 7.18 0.57 -2.96
N ALA A 273 7.23 1.47 -1.99
CA ALA A 273 8.40 2.29 -1.67
C ALA A 273 9.61 1.44 -1.27
N MET A 274 9.41 0.48 -0.36
CA MET A 274 10.47 -0.43 0.10
C MET A 274 10.98 -1.30 -1.03
N TYR A 275 10.08 -1.83 -1.86
CA TYR A 275 10.44 -2.60 -3.05
C TYR A 275 11.31 -1.79 -4.00
N PHE A 276 10.90 -0.54 -4.31
CA PHE A 276 11.70 0.36 -5.11
C PHE A 276 13.09 0.55 -4.50
N LEU A 277 13.18 0.89 -3.20
CA LEU A 277 14.46 1.11 -2.53
C LEU A 277 15.36 -0.13 -2.62
N MET A 278 14.85 -1.30 -2.25
CA MET A 278 15.59 -2.56 -2.27
C MET A 278 16.09 -2.90 -3.68
N SER A 279 15.31 -2.59 -4.72
CA SER A 279 15.72 -2.78 -6.12
C SER A 279 16.91 -1.91 -6.53
N LYS A 280 17.12 -0.76 -5.86
CA LYS A 280 18.21 0.16 -6.15
C LYS A 280 19.50 -0.13 -5.38
N LEU A 281 19.43 -0.90 -4.30
CA LEU A 281 20.60 -1.29 -3.52
C LEU A 281 21.45 -2.33 -4.24
N ASP A 282 22.76 -2.29 -4.02
CA ASP A 282 23.64 -3.41 -4.32
C ASP A 282 23.34 -4.61 -3.41
N GLU A 283 23.79 -5.80 -3.82
CA GLU A 283 23.47 -7.04 -3.12
C GLU A 283 24.01 -7.07 -1.68
N ASP A 284 25.21 -6.53 -1.43
CA ASP A 284 25.82 -6.55 -0.10
C ASP A 284 25.04 -5.66 0.87
N THR A 285 24.71 -4.44 0.45
CA THR A 285 23.90 -3.51 1.24
C THR A 285 22.50 -4.06 1.47
N ARG A 286 21.87 -4.63 0.43
CA ARG A 286 20.55 -5.28 0.53
C ARG A 286 20.57 -6.42 1.55
N MET A 287 21.57 -7.29 1.50
CA MET A 287 21.74 -8.41 2.43
C MET A 287 22.03 -7.95 3.85
N GLN A 288 22.80 -6.88 4.03
CA GLN A 288 23.04 -6.29 5.34
C GLN A 288 21.73 -5.83 5.98
N ILE A 289 20.90 -5.08 5.25
CA ILE A 289 19.59 -4.60 5.72
C ILE A 289 18.65 -5.77 6.02
N LEU A 290 18.58 -6.76 5.13
CA LEU A 290 17.80 -7.98 5.33
C LEU A 290 18.17 -8.72 6.62
N ARG A 291 19.44 -8.72 7.02
CA ARG A 291 19.91 -9.36 8.25
C ARG A 291 19.65 -8.52 9.49
N SER A 292 19.89 -7.22 9.41
CA SER A 292 19.74 -6.30 10.53
C SER A 292 18.28 -6.14 10.97
N ASP A 293 17.35 -6.16 10.00
CA ASP A 293 15.93 -5.87 10.23
C ASP A 293 15.02 -6.96 9.63
N SER A 294 15.46 -8.21 9.75
CA SER A 294 14.84 -9.39 9.12
C SER A 294 13.33 -9.48 9.39
N PHE A 295 12.91 -9.28 10.65
CA PHE A 295 11.50 -9.29 11.03
C PHE A 295 10.68 -8.21 10.33
N CYS A 296 11.18 -6.97 10.34
CA CYS A 296 10.48 -5.83 9.75
C CYS A 296 10.29 -6.06 8.24
N LEU A 297 11.35 -6.46 7.54
CA LEU A 297 11.34 -6.66 6.09
C LEU A 297 10.45 -7.83 5.65
N VAL A 298 10.41 -8.89 6.45
CA VAL A 298 9.44 -9.98 6.28
C VAL A 298 8.01 -9.47 6.42
N ALA A 299 7.73 -8.63 7.41
CA ALA A 299 6.42 -8.02 7.60
C ALA A 299 5.98 -7.12 6.42
N PHE A 300 6.93 -6.50 5.71
CA PHE A 300 6.63 -5.74 4.47
C PHE A 300 6.20 -6.65 3.32
N PHE A 301 7.02 -7.66 3.00
CA PHE A 301 6.83 -8.44 1.78
C PHE A 301 5.74 -9.52 1.87
N ARG A 302 4.95 -9.52 2.95
CA ARG A 302 3.80 -10.43 3.13
C ARG A 302 2.58 -10.07 2.29
N ARG A 303 2.44 -8.80 1.87
CA ARG A 303 1.28 -8.36 1.08
C ARG A 303 1.48 -8.66 -0.39
N TYR A 304 0.38 -9.01 -1.07
CA TYR A 304 0.36 -9.09 -2.53
C TYR A 304 0.70 -7.71 -3.14
N PRO A 305 1.51 -7.63 -4.21
CA PRO A 305 2.13 -8.72 -4.99
C PRO A 305 3.56 -9.13 -4.54
N PHE A 306 4.04 -8.68 -3.38
CA PHE A 306 5.46 -8.78 -3.01
C PHE A 306 5.91 -10.13 -2.43
N LEU A 307 5.01 -11.11 -2.31
CA LEU A 307 5.32 -12.44 -1.76
C LEU A 307 6.45 -13.16 -2.50
N GLY A 308 6.55 -13.00 -3.83
CA GLY A 308 7.65 -13.59 -4.60
C GLY A 308 9.04 -13.05 -4.20
N VAL A 309 9.10 -11.80 -3.72
CA VAL A 309 10.33 -11.21 -3.17
C VAL A 309 10.67 -11.88 -1.85
N LEU A 310 9.68 -12.05 -0.97
CA LEU A 310 9.86 -12.76 0.29
C LEU A 310 10.36 -14.20 0.06
N SER A 311 9.72 -14.92 -0.87
CA SER A 311 10.07 -16.29 -1.24
C SER A 311 11.54 -16.43 -1.66
N LYS A 312 12.04 -15.49 -2.48
CA LYS A 312 13.45 -15.44 -2.89
C LYS A 312 14.42 -15.31 -1.71
N TYR A 313 14.05 -14.54 -0.69
CA TYR A 313 14.93 -14.27 0.47
C TYR A 313 14.64 -15.18 1.68
N ALA A 314 13.56 -15.95 1.66
CA ALA A 314 13.10 -16.76 2.78
C ALA A 314 14.20 -17.69 3.31
N GLY A 315 14.87 -18.44 2.43
CA GLY A 315 15.95 -19.35 2.84
C GLY A 315 17.13 -18.65 3.54
N LEU A 316 17.38 -17.37 3.25
CA LEU A 316 18.40 -16.57 3.90
C LEU A 316 17.89 -16.02 5.24
N LEU A 317 16.71 -15.42 5.22
CA LEU A 317 16.09 -14.76 6.36
C LEU A 317 15.74 -15.74 7.49
N ILE A 318 15.33 -16.97 7.16
CA ILE A 318 14.94 -18.01 8.13
C ILE A 318 16.03 -18.27 9.17
N ASN A 319 17.30 -18.24 8.78
CA ASN A 319 18.41 -18.50 9.71
C ASN A 319 18.71 -17.30 10.63
N ASP A 320 18.28 -16.11 10.21
CA ASP A 320 18.54 -14.84 10.89
C ASP A 320 17.31 -14.34 11.68
N LEU A 321 16.18 -15.04 11.62
CA LEU A 321 14.95 -14.71 12.34
C LEU A 321 14.86 -15.43 13.68
N GLU A 322 14.47 -14.69 14.72
CA GLU A 322 14.06 -15.30 15.99
C GLU A 322 12.77 -16.12 15.84
N TRP A 323 12.59 -17.12 16.71
CA TRP A 323 11.47 -18.08 16.58
C TRP A 323 10.08 -17.47 16.75
N ASN A 324 9.96 -16.46 17.62
CA ASN A 324 8.75 -15.64 17.76
C ASN A 324 8.39 -14.92 16.44
N HIS A 325 9.39 -14.44 15.69
CA HIS A 325 9.18 -13.77 14.39
C HIS A 325 8.72 -14.76 13.31
N ILE A 326 9.32 -15.96 13.26
CA ILE A 326 8.89 -17.01 12.32
C ILE A 326 7.47 -17.48 12.66
N SER A 327 7.17 -17.67 13.94
CA SER A 327 5.83 -18.05 14.41
C SER A 327 4.77 -17.02 14.03
N TRP A 328 5.08 -15.73 14.24
CA TRP A 328 4.23 -14.62 13.83
C TRP A 328 4.03 -14.59 12.32
N LEU A 329 5.09 -14.78 11.52
CA LEU A 329 4.99 -14.80 10.06
C LEU A 329 4.08 -15.94 9.58
N LEU A 330 4.30 -17.16 10.06
CA LEU A 330 3.46 -18.31 9.72
C LEU A 330 1.99 -18.07 10.09
N PHE A 331 1.75 -17.45 11.26
CA PHE A 331 0.40 -17.08 11.66
C PHE A 331 -0.23 -16.06 10.71
N GLU A 332 0.51 -15.03 10.33
CA GLU A 332 0.04 -14.01 9.38
C GLU A 332 -0.20 -14.56 7.98
N ILE A 333 0.63 -15.50 7.53
CA ILE A 333 0.43 -16.23 6.27
C ILE A 333 -0.93 -16.96 6.28
N ILE A 334 -1.15 -17.80 7.31
CA ILE A 334 -2.41 -18.55 7.48
C ILE A 334 -3.61 -17.60 7.58
N ARG A 335 -3.44 -16.46 8.26
CA ARG A 335 -4.48 -15.43 8.36
C ARG A 335 -4.80 -14.83 6.98
N THR A 336 -3.77 -14.50 6.19
CA THR A 336 -3.90 -13.83 4.90
C THR A 336 -4.55 -14.74 3.86
N GLU A 337 -4.17 -16.02 3.80
CA GLU A 337 -4.78 -17.04 2.94
C GLU A 337 -6.31 -17.12 3.15
N LYS A 338 -6.74 -16.99 4.41
CA LYS A 338 -8.16 -17.10 4.77
C LYS A 338 -8.99 -15.88 4.35
N TYR A 339 -8.43 -14.68 4.33
CA TYR A 339 -9.20 -13.44 4.23
C TYR A 339 -8.90 -12.56 3.01
N GLU A 340 -7.74 -12.70 2.37
CA GLU A 340 -7.28 -11.73 1.37
C GLU A 340 -7.09 -12.34 -0.03
N MET A 341 -6.49 -13.53 -0.17
CA MET A 341 -6.40 -14.24 -1.46
C MET A 341 -6.11 -15.75 -1.31
N PRO A 342 -6.85 -16.63 -2.02
CA PRO A 342 -6.62 -18.09 -2.01
C PRO A 342 -5.46 -18.59 -2.90
N SER A 343 -4.69 -17.72 -3.55
CA SER A 343 -3.51 -18.10 -4.35
C SER A 343 -2.19 -17.82 -3.61
N PHE A 344 -2.18 -18.04 -2.29
CA PHE A 344 -0.99 -17.82 -1.48
C PHE A 344 0.14 -18.75 -1.94
N ASP A 345 1.39 -18.29 -1.86
CA ASP A 345 2.58 -19.09 -2.16
C ASP A 345 2.74 -20.20 -1.10
N LEU A 346 2.03 -21.31 -1.32
CA LEU A 346 2.09 -22.49 -0.47
C LEU A 346 3.51 -23.05 -0.37
N ASP A 347 4.36 -22.81 -1.39
CA ASP A 347 5.75 -23.22 -1.37
C ASP A 347 6.53 -22.41 -0.31
N LEU A 348 6.31 -21.09 -0.24
CA LEU A 348 6.87 -20.25 0.83
C LEU A 348 6.40 -20.71 2.21
N PHE A 349 5.11 -20.98 2.38
CA PHE A 349 4.60 -21.51 3.65
C PHE A 349 5.28 -22.84 4.01
N ASP A 350 5.37 -23.76 3.05
CA ASP A 350 5.99 -25.07 3.23
C ASP A 350 7.47 -24.95 3.61
N ASP A 351 8.21 -24.06 2.96
CA ASP A 351 9.63 -23.85 3.24
C ASP A 351 9.85 -23.26 4.63
N LEU A 352 9.07 -22.23 5.01
CA LEU A 352 9.06 -21.68 6.36
C LEU A 352 8.67 -22.73 7.40
N TRP A 353 7.63 -23.50 7.11
CA TRP A 353 7.14 -24.55 7.99
C TRP A 353 8.19 -25.64 8.16
N ARG A 354 8.82 -26.14 7.10
CA ARG A 354 9.87 -27.17 7.17
C ARG A 354 11.04 -26.71 8.03
N ALA A 355 11.50 -25.47 7.86
CA ALA A 355 12.58 -24.89 8.65
C ALA A 355 12.22 -24.66 10.14
N CYS A 356 10.93 -24.61 10.47
CA CYS A 356 10.46 -24.31 11.81
C CYS A 356 10.72 -25.49 12.80
N PRO A 357 11.22 -25.23 14.04
CA PRO A 357 11.40 -26.23 15.08
C PRO A 357 10.08 -26.89 15.49
N GLN A 358 10.16 -28.12 15.99
CA GLN A 358 8.97 -28.85 16.41
C GLN A 358 8.20 -28.18 17.57
N SER A 359 8.90 -27.48 18.46
CA SER A 359 8.26 -26.69 19.53
C SER A 359 7.35 -25.60 18.95
N VAL A 360 7.86 -24.81 17.99
CA VAL A 360 7.09 -23.76 17.33
C VAL A 360 5.91 -24.33 16.54
N LYS A 361 6.14 -25.45 15.81
CA LYS A 361 5.06 -26.17 15.12
C LYS A 361 3.96 -26.62 16.08
N ALA A 362 4.33 -27.13 17.25
CA ALA A 362 3.38 -27.53 18.29
C ALA A 362 2.62 -26.32 18.85
N ASP A 363 3.31 -25.20 19.11
CA ASP A 363 2.70 -23.97 19.59
C ASP A 363 1.71 -23.39 18.57
N ILE A 364 2.08 -23.33 17.29
CA ILE A 364 1.18 -22.89 16.21
C ILE A 364 -0.02 -23.83 16.14
N LYS A 365 0.17 -25.16 16.13
CA LYS A 365 -0.95 -26.12 16.12
C LYS A 365 -1.90 -25.90 17.29
N ASN A 366 -1.38 -25.73 18.50
CA ASN A 366 -2.18 -25.53 19.71
C ASN A 366 -2.92 -24.18 19.69
N ASN A 367 -2.24 -23.10 19.30
CA ASN A 367 -2.84 -21.77 19.22
C ASN A 367 -3.84 -21.64 18.07
N SER A 368 -3.55 -22.22 16.91
CA SER A 368 -4.46 -22.29 15.76
C SER A 368 -5.69 -23.12 16.08
N LEU A 369 -5.57 -24.27 16.78
CA LEU A 369 -6.73 -25.02 17.25
C LEU A 369 -7.59 -24.20 18.20
N ASN A 370 -6.97 -23.57 19.21
CA ASN A 370 -7.70 -22.77 20.20
C ASN A 370 -8.38 -21.56 19.56
N ARG A 371 -7.73 -20.88 18.61
CA ARG A 371 -8.33 -19.76 17.87
C ARG A 371 -9.37 -20.21 16.85
N LEU A 372 -9.21 -21.35 16.19
CA LEU A 372 -10.25 -21.95 15.35
C LEU A 372 -11.47 -22.35 16.18
N GLN A 373 -11.27 -22.82 17.41
CA GLN A 373 -12.37 -23.10 18.35
C GLN A 373 -13.04 -21.83 18.87
N LEU A 374 -12.28 -20.76 19.15
CA LEU A 374 -12.82 -19.46 19.54
C LEU A 374 -13.55 -18.78 18.37
N MET A 375 -13.01 -18.87 17.16
CA MET A 375 -13.64 -18.38 15.95
C MET A 375 -14.88 -19.21 15.62
N LYS A 376 -14.85 -20.55 15.70
CA LYS A 376 -16.06 -21.39 15.58
C LYS A 376 -17.13 -21.00 16.57
N LYS A 377 -16.77 -20.65 17.82
CA LYS A 377 -17.73 -20.12 18.80
C LYS A 377 -18.27 -18.73 18.46
N SER A 378 -17.51 -17.89 17.74
CA SER A 378 -17.99 -16.59 17.25
C SER A 378 -18.82 -16.72 15.96
N THR A 379 -18.49 -17.64 15.05
CA THR A 379 -19.30 -17.98 13.86
C THR A 379 -20.50 -18.88 14.18
N GLU A 380 -20.54 -19.61 15.28
CA GLU A 380 -21.77 -20.28 15.76
C GLU A 380 -22.84 -19.26 16.20
N ARG A 381 -22.49 -17.97 16.35
CA ARG A 381 -23.45 -16.86 16.49
C ARG A 381 -23.87 -16.21 15.15
N GLY A 382 -23.34 -16.68 14.02
CA GLY A 382 -23.66 -16.21 12.67
C GLY A 382 -23.18 -17.21 11.61
N PHE A 383 -24.10 -18.06 11.12
CA PHE A 383 -24.06 -19.00 9.98
C PHE A 383 -22.88 -18.80 8.98
N TYR A 384 -22.12 -19.78 8.46
CA TYR A 384 -22.43 -21.11 7.88
C TYR A 384 -21.26 -22.13 8.03
N ASN A 385 -21.55 -23.43 7.83
CA ASN A 385 -20.61 -24.56 7.81
C ASN A 385 -20.03 -24.87 6.41
N LYS A 386 -18.70 -25.09 6.32
CA LYS A 386 -18.02 -26.25 5.68
C LYS A 386 -16.53 -25.96 5.42
N VAL A 387 -15.65 -26.46 6.29
CA VAL A 387 -14.35 -27.05 5.92
C VAL A 387 -14.02 -28.10 7.00
N ASN A 388 -13.89 -29.37 6.60
CA ASN A 388 -13.32 -30.41 7.44
C ASN A 388 -11.81 -30.40 7.22
N PHE A 389 -11.05 -30.11 8.28
CA PHE A 389 -9.62 -30.39 8.40
C PHE A 389 -9.42 -31.71 9.13
#